data_AF-A0A850LBC9-F1
#
_entry.id   AF-A0A850LBC9-F1
#
_cell.length_a   1.000
_cell.length_b   1.000
_cell.length_c   1.000
_cell.angle_alpha   90.00
_cell.angle_beta   90.00
_cell.angle_gamma   90.00
#
_symmetry.space_group_name_H-M   'P 1'
#
loop_
_entity.id
_entity.type
_entity.pdbx_description
1 polymer ?
#
loop_
_entity_poly.entity_id
_entity_poly.type
_entity_poly.pdbx_seq_one_letter_code
_entity_poly.pdbx_strand_id
1 'polypeptide(L)'
;GILVFDVPSGPAGWVAENSDLVAKFLKVTADANAMWADEANRAEMLPLIAKDAGMDEEATASTIATFKFPTIEQQLSGGWLGGNAQTFMKGVADVFVEAGSIDSALDTYENAVNTGPLSAAGGM
;
A
#
# COMPACT_ATOMS: atom_id res chain seq x y z
N GLY A 1 -9.58 16.43 1.85
CA GLY A 1 -10.14 15.13 2.28
C GLY A 1 -9.01 14.31 2.86
N ILE A 2 -9.32 13.40 3.79
CA ILE A 2 -8.34 12.46 4.36
C ILE A 2 -7.96 11.46 3.25
N LEU A 3 -6.68 11.39 2.90
CA LEU A 3 -6.14 10.43 1.95
C LEU A 3 -6.06 9.05 2.62
N VAL A 4 -7.06 8.21 2.49
CA VAL A 4 -7.00 6.84 3.04
C VAL A 4 -6.29 5.93 2.04
N PHE A 5 -5.29 5.18 2.50
CA PHE A 5 -4.56 4.21 1.68
C PHE A 5 -4.10 3.03 2.54
N ASP A 6 -4.02 1.86 1.90
CA ASP A 6 -3.53 0.63 2.53
C ASP A 6 -2.04 0.45 2.24
N VAL A 7 -1.30 -0.09 3.20
CA VAL A 7 0.13 -0.38 3.07
C VAL A 7 0.47 -1.78 3.60
N PRO A 8 1.39 -2.50 2.96
CA PRO A 8 2.11 -3.58 3.61
C PRO A 8 2.96 -3.01 4.75
N SER A 9 2.86 -3.58 5.95
CA SER A 9 3.67 -3.17 7.10
C SER A 9 4.24 -4.39 7.84
N GLY A 10 5.34 -4.20 8.55
CA GLY A 10 6.00 -5.27 9.30
C GLY A 10 7.04 -4.72 10.28
N PRO A 11 7.54 -5.54 11.22
CA PRO A 11 8.55 -5.11 12.18
C PRO A 11 9.83 -4.67 11.49
N ALA A 12 10.34 -3.48 11.84
CA ALA A 12 11.50 -2.88 11.17
C ALA A 12 12.73 -3.80 11.16
N GLY A 13 13.04 -4.48 12.28
CA GLY A 13 14.15 -5.43 12.36
C GLY A 13 14.00 -6.62 11.41
N TRP A 14 12.80 -7.20 11.35
CA TRP A 14 12.54 -8.33 10.46
C TRP A 14 12.62 -7.93 8.98
N VAL A 15 12.08 -6.76 8.62
CA VAL A 15 12.16 -6.24 7.24
C VAL A 15 13.62 -5.97 6.84
N ALA A 16 14.43 -5.44 7.76
CA ALA A 16 15.85 -5.20 7.50
C ALA A 16 16.62 -6.52 7.31
N GLU A 17 16.39 -7.52 8.15
CA GLU A 17 17.02 -8.85 8.06
C GLU A 17 16.59 -9.64 6.82
N ASN A 18 15.35 -9.43 6.35
CA ASN A 18 14.73 -10.22 5.27
C ASN A 18 14.43 -9.37 4.03
N SER A 19 15.20 -8.31 3.78
CA SER A 19 14.92 -7.31 2.74
C SER A 19 14.70 -7.92 1.35
N ASP A 20 15.48 -8.93 0.96
CA ASP A 20 15.34 -9.60 -0.34
C ASP A 20 14.03 -10.39 -0.46
N LEU A 21 13.59 -11.02 0.64
CA LEU A 21 12.31 -11.73 0.67
C LEU A 21 11.15 -10.73 0.58
N VAL A 22 11.25 -9.62 1.31
CA VAL A 22 10.26 -8.53 1.25
C VAL A 22 10.19 -7.95 -0.16
N ALA A 23 11.33 -7.72 -0.82
CA ALA A 23 11.36 -7.21 -2.19
C ALA A 23 10.66 -8.18 -3.17
N LYS A 24 10.92 -9.49 -3.06
CA LYS A 24 10.22 -10.51 -3.87
C LYS A 24 8.72 -10.53 -3.60
N PHE A 25 8.30 -10.41 -2.34
CA PHE A 25 6.90 -10.31 -1.98
C PHE A 25 6.24 -9.06 -2.63
N LEU A 26 6.88 -7.90 -2.52
CA LEU A 26 6.40 -6.66 -3.11
C LEU A 26 6.38 -6.71 -4.65
N LYS A 27 7.28 -7.48 -5.27
CA LYS A 27 7.26 -7.71 -6.72
C LYS A 27 6.02 -8.49 -7.14
N VAL A 28 5.64 -9.55 -6.40
CA VAL A 28 4.42 -10.31 -6.67
C VAL A 28 3.18 -9.42 -6.58
N THR A 29 3.10 -8.53 -5.58
CA THR A 29 1.96 -7.62 -5.45
C THR A 29 1.93 -6.57 -6.57
N ALA A 30 3.09 -6.03 -6.96
CA ALA A 30 3.19 -5.10 -8.07
C ALA A 30 2.79 -5.76 -9.41
N ASP A 31 3.21 -7.00 -9.65
CA ASP A 31 2.86 -7.76 -10.85
C ASP A 31 1.36 -8.06 -10.90
N ALA A 32 0.75 -8.46 -9.78
CA ALA A 32 -0.70 -8.66 -9.70
C ALA A 32 -1.48 -7.35 -9.97
N ASN A 33 -1.01 -6.22 -9.43
CA ASN A 33 -1.62 -4.92 -9.71
C ASN A 33 -1.50 -4.52 -11.18
N ALA A 34 -0.36 -4.81 -11.81
CA ALA A 34 -0.15 -4.57 -13.24
C ALA A 34 -1.05 -5.47 -14.10
N MET A 35 -1.21 -6.75 -13.73
CA MET A 35 -2.16 -7.64 -14.38
C MET A 35 -3.58 -7.11 -14.29
N TRP A 36 -4.03 -6.67 -13.10
CA TRP A 36 -5.38 -6.12 -12.90
C TRP A 36 -5.63 -4.81 -13.68
N ALA A 37 -4.59 -3.98 -13.80
CA ALA A 37 -4.65 -2.73 -14.54
C ALA A 37 -4.96 -2.96 -16.03
N ASP A 38 -4.51 -4.09 -16.59
CA ASP A 38 -4.85 -4.53 -17.94
C ASP A 38 -6.23 -5.20 -17.97
N GLU A 39 -7.15 -4.59 -18.72
CA GLU A 39 -8.55 -5.05 -18.84
C GLU A 39 -8.64 -6.47 -19.39
N ALA A 40 -7.66 -6.91 -20.18
CA ALA A 40 -7.63 -8.26 -20.75
C ALA A 40 -7.55 -9.36 -19.67
N ASN A 41 -6.95 -9.07 -18.51
CA ASN A 41 -6.79 -10.04 -17.43
C ASN A 41 -7.95 -10.03 -16.43
N ARG A 42 -8.78 -8.97 -16.41
CA ARG A 42 -9.78 -8.78 -15.35
C ARG A 42 -10.80 -9.91 -15.28
N ALA A 43 -11.18 -10.49 -16.42
CA ALA A 43 -12.12 -11.62 -16.46
C ALA A 43 -11.58 -12.88 -15.78
N GLU A 44 -10.26 -13.10 -15.81
CA GLU A 44 -9.60 -14.23 -15.13
C GLU A 44 -9.38 -13.93 -13.63
N MET A 45 -9.05 -12.68 -13.30
CA MET A 45 -8.72 -12.28 -11.94
C MET A 45 -9.95 -12.07 -11.04
N LEU A 46 -11.03 -11.50 -11.57
CA LEU A 46 -12.20 -11.09 -10.77
C LEU A 46 -12.81 -12.24 -9.95
N PRO A 47 -13.02 -13.46 -10.47
CA PRO A 47 -13.56 -14.56 -9.67
C PRO A 47 -12.66 -14.96 -8.50
N LEU A 48 -11.34 -14.88 -8.66
CA LEU A 48 -10.37 -15.19 -7.61
C LEU A 48 -10.39 -14.11 -6.53
N ILE A 49 -10.39 -12.85 -6.94
CA ILE A 49 -10.49 -11.70 -6.03
C ILE A 49 -11.80 -11.77 -5.22
N ALA A 50 -12.92 -12.05 -5.88
CA ALA A 50 -14.22 -12.15 -5.23
C ALA A 50 -14.24 -13.26 -4.17
N LYS A 51 -13.71 -14.44 -4.52
CA LYS A 51 -13.56 -15.57 -3.59
C LYS A 51 -12.71 -15.20 -2.38
N ASP A 52 -11.55 -14.60 -2.57
CA ASP A 52 -10.61 -14.29 -1.47
C ASP A 52 -11.12 -13.12 -0.61
N ALA A 53 -11.88 -12.19 -1.19
CA ALA A 53 -12.59 -11.13 -0.47
C ALA A 53 -13.86 -11.61 0.25
N GLY A 54 -14.34 -12.83 -0.03
CA GLY A 54 -15.61 -13.33 0.49
C GLY A 54 -16.83 -12.58 -0.05
N MET A 55 -16.74 -12.07 -1.28
CA MET A 55 -17.76 -11.26 -1.97
C MET A 55 -18.26 -11.98 -3.22
N ASP A 56 -19.43 -11.57 -3.74
CA ASP A 56 -19.82 -11.94 -5.10
C ASP A 56 -19.07 -11.10 -6.14
N GLU A 57 -19.02 -11.57 -7.39
CA GLU A 57 -18.23 -10.93 -8.46
C GLU A 57 -18.73 -9.52 -8.81
N GLU A 58 -20.04 -9.26 -8.74
CA GLU A 58 -20.61 -7.94 -9.07
C GLU A 58 -20.24 -6.90 -8.00
N ALA A 59 -20.43 -7.24 -6.72
CA ALA A 59 -20.03 -6.41 -5.60
C ALA A 59 -18.51 -6.18 -5.58
N THR A 60 -17.72 -7.20 -5.92
CA THR A 60 -16.27 -7.10 -6.04
C THR A 60 -15.87 -6.12 -7.13
N ALA A 61 -16.42 -6.26 -8.34
CA ALA A 61 -16.14 -5.39 -9.46
C ALA A 61 -16.47 -3.93 -9.15
N SER A 62 -17.62 -3.68 -8.53
CA SER A 62 -18.04 -2.34 -8.10
C SER A 62 -17.08 -1.74 -7.07
N THR A 63 -16.67 -2.53 -6.07
CA THR A 63 -15.79 -2.08 -4.99
C THR A 63 -14.39 -1.79 -5.49
N ILE A 64 -13.77 -2.73 -6.20
CA ILE A 64 -12.40 -2.59 -6.68
C ILE A 64 -12.27 -1.49 -7.76
N ALA A 65 -13.35 -1.16 -8.47
CA ALA A 65 -13.37 -0.02 -9.40
C ALA A 65 -13.19 1.35 -8.69
N THR A 66 -13.42 1.41 -7.38
CA THR A 66 -13.16 2.62 -6.58
C THR A 66 -11.69 2.74 -6.15
N PHE A 67 -10.90 1.68 -6.32
CA PHE A 67 -9.51 1.62 -5.88
C PHE A 67 -8.56 2.11 -6.96
N LYS A 68 -7.38 2.58 -6.53
CA LYS A 68 -6.26 2.89 -7.41
C LYS A 68 -5.04 2.14 -6.92
N PHE A 69 -4.41 1.40 -7.82
CA PHE A 69 -3.19 0.64 -7.54
C PHE A 69 -2.00 1.33 -8.23
N PRO A 70 -1.23 2.17 -7.51
CA PRO A 70 -0.10 2.86 -8.10
C PRO A 70 1.03 1.89 -8.49
N THR A 71 1.74 2.20 -9.57
CA THR A 71 2.96 1.47 -9.97
C THR A 71 4.07 1.65 -8.93
N ILE A 72 5.10 0.81 -8.97
CA ILE A 72 6.27 0.95 -8.08
C ILE A 72 6.88 2.36 -8.18
N GLU A 73 7.05 2.89 -9.39
CA GLU A 73 7.58 4.24 -9.62
C GLU A 73 6.70 5.30 -8.94
N GLN A 74 5.38 5.20 -9.09
CA GLN A 74 4.45 6.11 -8.45
C GLN A 74 4.51 6.00 -6.93
N GLN A 75 4.56 4.78 -6.38
CA GLN A 75 4.68 4.55 -4.94
C GLN A 75 5.97 5.13 -4.37
N LEU A 76 7.09 5.07 -5.10
CA LEU A 76 8.39 5.62 -4.71
C LEU A 76 8.49 7.14 -4.87
N SER A 77 7.55 7.76 -5.59
CA SER A 77 7.56 9.21 -5.81
C SER A 77 7.35 10.00 -4.51
N GLY A 78 7.72 11.28 -4.54
CA GLY A 78 7.47 12.21 -3.44
C GLY A 78 5.98 12.39 -3.10
N GLY A 79 5.06 12.05 -4.02
CA GLY A 79 3.61 12.08 -3.76
C GLY A 79 3.11 10.92 -2.89
N TRP A 80 3.95 9.90 -2.66
CA TRP A 80 3.64 8.68 -1.91
C TRP A 80 4.72 8.38 -0.86
N LEU A 81 5.34 7.20 -0.90
CA LEU A 81 6.26 6.71 0.13
C LEU A 81 7.60 7.46 0.12
N GLY A 82 7.93 8.12 -0.99
CA GLY A 82 9.11 8.98 -1.12
C GLY A 82 9.00 10.32 -0.38
N GLY A 83 7.87 10.64 0.27
CA GLY A 83 7.81 11.79 1.17
C GLY A 83 6.43 12.16 1.72
N ASN A 84 5.38 12.12 0.92
CA ASN A 84 4.05 12.61 1.35
C ASN A 84 3.35 11.69 2.35
N ALA A 85 3.61 10.37 2.32
CA ALA A 85 3.00 9.41 3.23
C ALA A 85 3.30 9.73 4.71
N GLN A 86 4.52 10.19 4.99
CA GLN A 86 5.01 10.59 6.30
C GLN A 86 4.23 11.80 6.83
N THR A 87 4.09 12.84 6.00
CA THR A 87 3.29 14.04 6.31
C THR A 87 1.83 13.68 6.55
N PHE A 88 1.30 12.75 5.75
CA PHE A 88 -0.08 12.32 5.89
C PHE A 88 -0.32 11.55 7.20
N MET A 89 0.57 10.61 7.55
CA MET A 89 0.50 9.90 8.84
C MET A 89 0.52 10.86 10.02
N LYS A 90 1.35 11.91 9.96
CA LYS A 90 1.36 12.97 10.97
C LYS A 90 0.01 13.66 11.10
N GLY A 91 -0.57 14.10 9.97
CA GLY A 91 -1.88 14.76 9.96
C GLY A 91 -3.00 13.89 10.53
N VAL A 92 -3.02 12.59 10.23
CA VAL A 92 -4.01 11.66 10.81
C VAL A 92 -3.79 11.48 12.32
N ALA A 93 -2.54 11.31 12.75
CA ALA A 93 -2.23 11.17 14.16
C ALA A 93 -2.63 12.42 14.96
N ASP A 94 -2.42 13.61 14.41
CA ASP A 94 -2.83 14.86 15.06
C ASP A 94 -4.36 14.96 15.18
N VAL A 95 -5.12 14.58 14.14
CA VAL A 95 -6.59 14.48 14.23
C VAL A 95 -7.02 13.49 15.32
N PHE A 96 -6.29 12.38 15.50
CA PHE A 96 -6.62 11.39 16.53
C PHE A 96 -6.30 11.91 17.95
N VAL A 97 -5.26 12.72 18.10
CA VAL A 97 -4.98 13.43 19.37
C VAL A 97 -6.08 14.44 19.67
N GLU A 98 -6.45 15.27 18.70
CA GLU A 98 -7.53 16.26 18.85
C GLU A 98 -8.87 15.61 19.19
N ALA A 99 -9.15 14.43 18.63
CA ALA A 99 -10.34 13.63 18.93
C ALA A 99 -10.24 12.86 20.27
N GLY A 100 -9.12 12.90 20.97
CA GLY A 100 -8.90 12.16 22.23
C GLY A 100 -8.82 10.65 22.05
N SER A 101 -8.53 10.17 20.84
CA SER A 101 -8.40 8.73 20.53
C SER A 101 -7.02 8.17 20.89
N ILE A 102 -5.99 9.03 20.93
CA ILE A 102 -4.63 8.72 21.40
C ILE A 102 -4.09 9.88 22.24
N ASP A 103 -3.18 9.59 23.18
CA ASP A 103 -2.64 10.61 24.10
C ASP A 103 -1.68 11.60 23.42
N SER A 104 -0.94 11.14 22.41
CA SER A 104 0.03 11.96 21.67
C SER A 104 0.37 11.36 20.31
N ALA A 105 0.89 12.19 19.42
CA ALA A 105 1.45 11.80 18.13
C ALA A 105 2.98 11.98 18.14
N LEU A 106 3.69 11.23 17.31
CA LEU A 106 5.12 11.46 17.09
C LEU A 106 5.37 12.85 16.46
N ASP A 107 6.57 13.38 16.68
CA ASP A 107 7.03 14.61 16.01
C ASP A 107 7.17 14.41 14.51
N THR A 108 7.62 13.22 14.09
CA THR A 108 7.76 12.80 12.70
C THR A 108 7.52 11.30 12.52
N TYR A 109 7.10 10.93 11.32
CA TYR A 109 6.88 9.53 10.89
C TYR A 109 7.86 9.09 9.79
N GLU A 110 8.93 9.85 9.53
CA GLU A 110 9.93 9.50 8.51
C GLU A 110 10.52 8.10 8.69
N ASN A 111 10.81 7.72 9.93
CA ASN A 111 11.37 6.41 10.26
C ASN A 111 10.36 5.25 10.18
N ALA A 112 9.08 5.55 9.92
CA ALA A 112 8.05 4.53 9.74
C ALA A 112 7.96 4.01 8.29
N VAL A 113 8.66 4.64 7.34
CA VAL A 113 8.63 4.27 5.93
C VAL A 113 10.00 3.76 5.48
N ASN A 114 10.03 2.55 4.90
CA ASN A 114 11.23 1.97 4.31
C ASN A 114 10.99 1.66 2.82
N THR A 115 11.57 2.48 1.93
CA THR A 115 11.43 2.34 0.48
C THR A 115 12.45 1.36 -0.13
N GLY A 116 13.41 0.87 0.64
CA GLY A 116 14.50 0.01 0.16
C GLY A 116 14.00 -1.25 -0.54
N PRO A 117 13.19 -2.10 0.12
CA PRO A 117 12.66 -3.32 -0.50
C PRO A 117 11.80 -3.05 -1.74
N LEU A 118 11.00 -1.98 -1.75
CA LEU A 118 10.16 -1.61 -2.89
C LEU A 118 11.00 -1.14 -4.09
N SER A 119 12.08 -0.39 -3.81
CA SER A 119 13.05 0.02 -4.83
C SER A 119 13.75 -1.20 -5.44
N ALA A 120 14.15 -2.16 -4.61
CA ALA A 120 14.74 -3.42 -5.07
C ALA A 120 13.77 -4.23 -5.94
N ALA A 121 12.49 -4.30 -5.57
CA ALA A 121 11.45 -4.94 -6.36
C ALA A 121 11.31 -4.31 -7.76
N GLY A 122 11.41 -2.98 -7.88
CA GLY A 122 11.34 -2.29 -9.17
C GLY A 122 12.50 -2.59 -10.12
N GLY A 123 13.61 -3.14 -9.62
CA GLY A 123 14.76 -3.58 -10.42
C GLY A 123 14.76 -5.06 -10.80
N MET A 124 13.74 -5.83 -10.39
CA MET A 124 13.57 -7.27 -10.71
C MET A 124 12.74 -7.46 -11.97
#